data_AF-A0AAW0YZJ7-F1
#
_entry.id   AF-A0AAW0YZJ7-F1
#
_cell.length_a   1.000
_cell.length_b   1.000
_cell.length_c   1.000
_cell.angle_alpha   90.00
_cell.angle_beta   90.00
_cell.angle_gamma   90.00
#
_symmetry.space_group_name_H-M   'P 1'
#
loop_
_entity.id
_entity.type
_entity.pdbx_description
1 polymer ?
#
loop_
_entity_poly.entity_id
_entity_poly.type
_entity_poly.pdbx_seq_one_letter_code
_entity_poly.pdbx_strand_id
1 'polypeptide(L)'
;MSGKDDHNSNYVWTPKSEVQIADFVKQFRPSLITDDLAPWIWVSNKDDLENLESNSEAAALGEAMKLLEGLEKRLKDIEEDDTIPTRAKKGVKSKKALRDEAHEEIRAGLKAISIEYKWTYGKWLLFPSHEFVDGTWSTLAQSVAKGPLKAAGVESAKVAPTPSSADEGEARPHLICLYLPDIYDIDTVRKVLEVLLTSHGLEPSSVKSDLYTVAGIDSNHPTKLRSTIWRPAEVIPGGVEAIKALKAQYKPTRKVFSKDGRPAEPVIIEDTSEDEKVSKAVKRKEKPDFPPPSSKVVNHGDGEGKEKKDAEEKVPQRPSAKEGRVPVKRFKSAAMKFRENDIFAGSDDDISD
;
A
#
# COMPACT_ATOMS: atom_id res chain seq x y z
N MET A 1 -34.86 10.95 5.91
CA MET A 1 -35.48 10.73 4.57
C MET A 1 -34.50 9.91 3.76
N SER A 2 -34.95 9.01 2.87
CA SER A 2 -34.03 8.19 2.08
C SER A 2 -33.42 9.05 0.97
N GLY A 3 -32.12 9.34 1.08
CA GLY A 3 -31.33 9.60 -0.13
C GLY A 3 -31.33 8.31 -0.94
N LYS A 4 -31.80 8.37 -2.18
CA LYS A 4 -31.36 7.41 -3.19
C LYS A 4 -30.10 7.99 -3.78
N ASP A 5 -28.98 7.28 -3.64
CA ASP A 5 -27.84 7.55 -4.48
C ASP A 5 -28.22 7.11 -5.89
N ASP A 6 -28.70 8.04 -6.71
CA ASP A 6 -28.88 7.84 -8.15
C ASP A 6 -27.51 7.58 -8.77
N HIS A 7 -27.08 6.32 -8.72
CA HIS A 7 -25.86 5.82 -9.33
C HIS A 7 -25.91 6.16 -10.82
N ASN A 8 -25.17 7.21 -11.20
CA ASN A 8 -25.17 7.79 -12.54
C ASN A 8 -24.73 6.73 -13.56
N SER A 9 -25.72 6.03 -14.13
CA SER A 9 -25.56 4.72 -14.77
C SER A 9 -24.63 4.73 -15.98
N ASN A 10 -24.42 5.92 -16.55
CA ASN A 10 -23.41 6.21 -17.56
C ASN A 10 -21.99 5.72 -17.18
N TYR A 11 -21.63 5.73 -15.90
CA TYR A 11 -20.31 5.33 -15.39
C TYR A 11 -20.23 3.88 -14.90
N VAL A 12 -21.25 3.06 -15.20
CA VAL A 12 -21.30 1.63 -14.84
C VAL A 12 -21.36 0.77 -16.11
N TRP A 13 -20.41 -0.16 -16.26
CA TRP A 13 -20.49 -1.21 -17.27
C TRP A 13 -20.91 -2.55 -16.67
N THR A 14 -21.88 -3.20 -17.30
CA THR A 14 -22.29 -4.59 -17.03
C THR A 14 -22.42 -5.36 -18.36
N PRO A 15 -22.58 -6.70 -18.37
CA PRO A 15 -22.82 -7.46 -19.60
C PRO A 15 -24.12 -7.09 -20.34
N LYS A 16 -25.04 -6.37 -19.68
CA LYS A 16 -26.28 -5.82 -20.26
C LYS A 16 -26.11 -4.41 -20.87
N SER A 17 -24.98 -3.72 -20.65
CA SER A 17 -24.73 -2.39 -21.23
C SER A 17 -24.67 -2.45 -22.76
N GLU A 18 -25.35 -1.52 -23.44
CA GLU A 18 -25.39 -1.45 -24.91
C GLU A 18 -24.00 -1.21 -25.54
N VAL A 19 -23.12 -0.50 -24.83
CA VAL A 19 -21.73 -0.27 -25.23
C VAL A 19 -20.82 -1.44 -24.84
N GLN A 20 -19.93 -1.83 -25.75
CA GLN A 20 -18.90 -2.83 -25.43
C GLN A 20 -17.91 -2.27 -24.41
N ILE A 21 -17.41 -3.13 -23.51
CA ILE A 21 -16.38 -2.75 -22.50
C ILE A 21 -15.17 -2.03 -23.11
N ALA A 22 -14.76 -2.41 -24.33
CA ALA A 22 -13.62 -1.82 -25.02
C ALA A 22 -13.85 -0.39 -25.52
N ASP A 23 -15.11 0.06 -25.60
CA ASP A 23 -15.48 1.42 -25.98
C ASP A 23 -15.87 2.26 -24.76
N PHE A 24 -16.55 1.64 -23.78
CA PHE A 24 -16.75 2.20 -22.43
C PHE A 24 -15.44 2.70 -21.81
N VAL A 25 -14.36 1.91 -21.81
CA VAL A 25 -13.06 2.33 -21.24
C VAL A 25 -12.28 3.34 -22.11
N LYS A 26 -12.70 3.60 -23.35
CA LYS A 26 -12.15 4.70 -24.18
C LYS A 26 -12.87 6.02 -23.89
N GLN A 27 -14.18 5.95 -23.67
CA GLN A 27 -15.04 7.07 -23.34
C GLN A 27 -14.80 7.53 -21.90
N PHE A 28 -14.81 6.60 -20.95
CA PHE A 28 -14.70 6.90 -19.52
C PHE A 28 -13.28 6.64 -19.00
N ARG A 29 -12.42 7.63 -19.21
CA ARG A 29 -11.00 7.65 -18.81
C ARG A 29 -10.83 8.25 -17.40
N PRO A 30 -10.36 7.49 -16.39
CA PRO A 30 -10.23 7.99 -15.02
C PRO A 30 -9.33 9.21 -14.84
N SER A 31 -8.36 9.45 -15.74
CA SER A 31 -7.54 10.67 -15.68
C SER A 31 -8.30 11.94 -16.11
N LEU A 32 -9.35 11.80 -16.94
CA LEU A 32 -10.10 12.91 -17.54
C LEU A 32 -11.46 13.16 -16.89
N ILE A 33 -12.04 12.14 -16.24
CA ILE A 33 -13.23 12.29 -15.41
C ILE A 33 -12.80 12.84 -14.05
N THR A 34 -13.64 13.70 -13.50
CA THR A 34 -13.45 14.31 -12.19
C THR A 34 -14.47 13.78 -11.18
N ASP A 35 -14.16 13.81 -9.88
CA ASP A 35 -15.01 13.17 -8.86
C ASP A 35 -16.35 13.86 -8.60
N ASP A 36 -16.51 15.12 -9.02
CA ASP A 36 -17.80 15.83 -9.11
C ASP A 36 -18.73 15.29 -10.22
N LEU A 37 -18.17 14.69 -11.29
CA LEU A 37 -18.95 14.09 -12.38
C LEU A 37 -19.35 12.64 -12.09
N ALA A 38 -18.50 11.92 -11.35
CA ALA A 38 -18.74 10.55 -10.91
C ALA A 38 -17.86 10.22 -9.69
N PRO A 39 -18.42 9.73 -8.56
CA PRO A 39 -17.58 9.32 -7.42
C PRO A 39 -16.75 8.06 -7.73
N TRP A 40 -17.21 7.22 -8.66
CA TRP A 40 -16.57 5.97 -9.08
C TRP A 40 -16.94 5.61 -10.52
N ILE A 41 -15.99 5.07 -11.29
CA ILE A 41 -16.26 4.39 -12.56
C ILE A 41 -16.21 2.87 -12.30
N TRP A 42 -17.23 2.13 -12.71
CA TRP A 42 -17.43 0.72 -12.37
C TRP A 42 -17.46 -0.21 -13.58
N VAL A 43 -17.01 -1.45 -13.36
CA VAL A 43 -17.13 -2.59 -14.29
C VAL A 43 -17.56 -3.81 -13.47
N SER A 44 -18.72 -4.38 -13.76
CA SER A 44 -19.28 -5.53 -13.04
C SER A 44 -19.57 -6.70 -13.98
N ASN A 45 -19.46 -7.93 -13.46
CA ASN A 45 -19.99 -9.13 -14.08
C ASN A 45 -21.40 -9.51 -13.57
N LYS A 46 -21.82 -8.93 -12.45
CA LYS A 46 -23.19 -9.00 -11.95
C LYS A 46 -23.98 -7.86 -12.59
N ASP A 47 -25.16 -8.19 -13.09
CA ASP A 47 -26.07 -7.22 -13.70
C ASP A 47 -26.63 -6.23 -12.66
N ASP A 48 -26.91 -6.75 -11.47
CA ASP A 48 -27.42 -5.99 -10.34
C ASP A 48 -26.23 -5.63 -9.42
N LEU A 49 -26.01 -4.33 -9.19
CA LEU A 49 -25.14 -3.81 -8.14
C LEU A 49 -25.90 -3.59 -6.81
N GLU A 50 -27.22 -3.64 -6.84
CA GLU A 50 -28.10 -3.44 -5.68
C GLU A 50 -28.23 -4.73 -4.85
N ASN A 51 -28.43 -4.58 -3.53
CA ASN A 51 -28.65 -5.65 -2.54
C ASN A 51 -27.44 -6.57 -2.25
N LEU A 52 -26.36 -5.99 -1.70
CA LEU A 52 -25.61 -6.67 -0.62
C LEU A 52 -26.15 -6.27 0.77
N GLU A 53 -26.59 -5.01 0.92
CA GLU A 53 -27.11 -4.48 2.17
C GLU A 53 -28.32 -5.27 2.68
N SER A 54 -28.15 -5.87 3.84
CA SER A 54 -29.15 -6.71 4.50
C SER A 54 -29.02 -6.59 6.02
N ASN A 55 -30.04 -7.02 6.77
CA ASN A 55 -30.00 -7.00 8.24
C ASN A 55 -28.82 -7.79 8.85
N SER A 56 -28.16 -8.66 8.07
CA SER A 56 -26.90 -9.34 8.43
C SER A 56 -25.76 -8.34 8.66
N GLU A 57 -25.66 -7.30 7.82
CA GLU A 57 -24.57 -6.33 7.83
C GLU A 57 -24.63 -5.40 9.06
N ALA A 58 -25.82 -4.90 9.41
CA ALA A 58 -26.00 -4.06 10.61
C ALA A 58 -25.65 -4.82 11.90
N ALA A 59 -25.97 -6.13 11.97
CA ALA A 59 -25.58 -6.98 13.08
C ALA A 59 -24.06 -7.21 13.12
N ALA A 60 -23.46 -7.61 11.99
CA ALA A 60 -22.02 -7.82 11.86
C ALA A 60 -21.19 -6.58 12.21
N LEU A 61 -21.62 -5.40 11.75
CA LEU A 61 -21.01 -4.11 12.09
C LEU A 61 -21.14 -3.83 13.59
N GLY A 62 -22.33 -4.04 14.16
CA GLY A 62 -22.58 -3.86 15.59
C GLY A 62 -21.78 -4.82 16.50
N GLU A 63 -21.33 -5.98 16.00
CA GLU A 63 -20.40 -6.85 16.72
C GLU A 63 -18.94 -6.47 16.49
N ALA A 64 -18.57 -6.09 15.27
CA ALA A 64 -17.24 -5.59 14.95
C ALA A 64 -16.87 -4.34 15.75
N MET A 65 -17.82 -3.40 15.92
CA MET A 65 -17.63 -2.21 16.75
C MET A 65 -17.38 -2.56 18.23
N LYS A 66 -18.13 -3.50 18.81
CA LYS A 66 -17.89 -3.98 20.19
C LYS A 66 -16.49 -4.60 20.36
N LEU A 67 -16.00 -5.33 19.35
CA LEU A 67 -14.62 -5.83 19.36
C LEU A 67 -13.59 -4.68 19.29
N LEU A 68 -13.84 -3.65 18.49
CA LEU A 68 -12.95 -2.48 18.39
C LEU A 68 -12.94 -1.64 19.67
N GLU A 69 -14.09 -1.42 20.32
CA GLU A 69 -14.20 -0.79 21.65
C GLU A 69 -13.44 -1.59 22.72
N GLY A 70 -13.63 -2.92 22.73
CA GLY A 70 -12.90 -3.83 23.62
C GLY A 70 -11.39 -3.80 23.38
N LEU A 71 -10.95 -3.68 22.12
CA LEU A 71 -9.55 -3.49 21.76
C LEU A 71 -9.03 -2.14 22.26
N GLU A 72 -9.75 -1.04 22.01
CA GLU A 72 -9.34 0.28 22.50
C GLU A 72 -9.15 0.32 24.01
N LYS A 73 -10.08 -0.29 24.77
CA LYS A 73 -9.94 -0.40 26.21
C LYS A 73 -8.69 -1.20 26.58
N ARG A 74 -8.53 -2.41 26.03
CA ARG A 74 -7.37 -3.27 26.31
C ARG A 74 -6.04 -2.61 25.93
N LEU A 75 -6.01 -1.78 24.89
CA LEU A 75 -4.81 -1.01 24.50
C LEU A 75 -4.50 0.13 25.48
N LYS A 76 -5.52 0.80 26.04
CA LYS A 76 -5.38 1.79 27.12
C LYS A 76 -4.87 1.10 28.39
N ASP A 77 -5.52 0.01 28.81
CA ASP A 77 -5.11 -0.81 29.96
C ASP A 77 -3.63 -1.26 29.86
N ILE A 78 -3.18 -1.72 28.67
CA ILE A 78 -1.78 -2.12 28.43
C ILE A 78 -0.79 -0.93 28.46
N GLU A 79 -1.19 0.26 28.03
CA GLU A 79 -0.30 1.43 28.03
C GLU A 79 -0.25 2.12 29.41
N GLU A 80 -1.34 2.09 30.19
CA GLU A 80 -1.42 2.66 31.54
C GLU A 80 -0.82 1.76 32.63
N ASP A 81 -0.77 0.43 32.45
CA ASP A 81 -0.18 -0.49 33.45
C ASP A 81 1.36 -0.38 33.50
N ASP A 82 1.89 0.34 34.50
CA ASP A 82 3.33 0.51 34.78
C ASP A 82 4.06 -0.80 35.18
N THR A 83 3.34 -1.87 35.54
CA THR A 83 3.96 -3.17 35.86
C THR A 83 4.45 -3.88 34.59
N ILE A 84 3.82 -3.63 33.44
CA ILE A 84 4.19 -4.25 32.16
C ILE A 84 5.46 -3.56 31.62
N PRO A 85 6.57 -4.29 31.43
CA PRO A 85 7.82 -3.68 31.00
C PRO A 85 7.76 -3.30 29.51
N THR A 86 8.25 -2.10 29.17
CA THR A 86 8.31 -1.60 27.78
C THR A 86 9.19 -2.47 26.87
N ARG A 87 10.19 -3.15 27.42
CA ARG A 87 11.00 -4.19 26.77
C ARG A 87 10.83 -5.52 27.49
N ALA A 88 10.80 -6.62 26.75
CA ALA A 88 10.57 -7.95 27.33
C ALA A 88 11.68 -8.30 28.34
N LYS A 89 11.27 -8.87 29.47
CA LYS A 89 12.17 -9.41 30.51
C LYS A 89 12.00 -10.93 30.56
N LYS A 90 12.96 -11.65 31.15
CA LYS A 90 12.93 -13.12 31.19
C LYS A 90 11.66 -13.60 31.92
N GLY A 91 10.71 -14.19 31.18
CA GLY A 91 9.41 -14.65 31.68
C GLY A 91 8.26 -13.63 31.64
N VAL A 92 8.48 -12.39 31.18
CA VAL A 92 7.45 -11.33 31.17
C VAL A 92 7.32 -10.71 29.78
N LYS A 93 6.12 -10.81 29.18
CA LYS A 93 5.75 -10.15 27.91
C LYS A 93 5.91 -8.64 28.02
N SER A 94 6.25 -7.97 26.91
CA SER A 94 6.32 -6.50 26.88
C SER A 94 5.00 -5.86 26.48
N LYS A 95 4.84 -4.56 26.73
CA LYS A 95 3.70 -3.77 26.22
C LYS A 95 3.48 -3.99 24.72
N LYS A 96 4.55 -4.04 23.91
CA LYS A 96 4.43 -4.40 22.48
C LYS A 96 3.84 -5.81 22.27
N ALA A 97 4.40 -6.83 22.91
CA ALA A 97 3.96 -8.22 22.68
C ALA A 97 2.48 -8.44 23.04
N LEU A 98 1.98 -7.76 24.08
CA LEU A 98 0.57 -7.81 24.48
C LEU A 98 -0.35 -7.04 23.50
N ARG A 99 0.14 -5.98 22.86
CA ARG A 99 -0.56 -5.31 21.75
C ARG A 99 -0.60 -6.14 20.48
N ASP A 100 0.54 -6.70 20.08
CA ASP A 100 0.65 -7.59 18.92
C ASP A 100 -0.30 -8.80 19.08
N GLU A 101 -0.40 -9.36 20.29
CA GLU A 101 -1.34 -10.43 20.66
C GLU A 101 -2.81 -9.98 20.63
N ALA A 102 -3.14 -8.83 21.22
CA ALA A 102 -4.50 -8.26 21.16
C ALA A 102 -4.96 -7.95 19.72
N HIS A 103 -4.04 -7.55 18.84
CA HIS A 103 -4.35 -7.28 17.43
C HIS A 103 -4.69 -8.57 16.66
N GLU A 104 -3.96 -9.66 16.87
CA GLU A 104 -4.26 -10.94 16.21
C GLU A 104 -5.50 -11.63 16.77
N GLU A 105 -5.79 -11.50 18.08
CA GLU A 105 -7.08 -11.94 18.66
C GLU A 105 -8.27 -11.22 18.01
N ILE A 106 -8.20 -9.89 17.86
CA ILE A 106 -9.29 -9.09 17.28
C ILE A 106 -9.39 -9.32 15.76
N ARG A 107 -8.27 -9.51 15.06
CA ARG A 107 -8.26 -9.94 13.65
C ARG A 107 -8.93 -11.30 13.45
N ALA A 108 -8.73 -12.24 14.37
CA ALA A 108 -9.43 -13.53 14.36
C ALA A 108 -10.92 -13.38 14.66
N GLY A 109 -11.31 -12.53 15.61
CA GLY A 109 -12.71 -12.20 15.91
C GLY A 109 -13.45 -11.55 14.75
N LEU A 110 -12.86 -10.53 14.11
CA LEU A 110 -13.43 -9.89 12.92
C LEU A 110 -13.54 -10.86 11.73
N LYS A 111 -12.59 -11.80 11.57
CA LYS A 111 -12.72 -12.89 10.59
C LYS A 111 -13.89 -13.83 10.93
N ALA A 112 -14.12 -14.16 12.20
CA ALA A 112 -15.24 -15.01 12.60
C ALA A 112 -16.58 -14.33 12.26
N ILE A 113 -16.75 -13.05 12.62
CA ILE A 113 -17.92 -12.23 12.27
C ILE A 113 -18.15 -12.21 10.74
N SER A 114 -17.10 -11.93 9.95
CA SER A 114 -17.18 -11.98 8.48
C SER A 114 -17.73 -13.31 7.95
N ILE A 115 -17.33 -14.45 8.54
CA ILE A 115 -17.76 -15.78 8.09
C ILE A 115 -19.18 -16.10 8.55
N GLU A 116 -19.51 -15.80 9.80
CA GLU A 116 -20.82 -16.07 10.42
C GLU A 116 -21.95 -15.31 9.72
N TYR A 117 -21.77 -14.00 9.53
CA TYR A 117 -22.73 -13.13 8.83
C TYR A 117 -22.61 -13.18 7.30
N LYS A 118 -21.69 -14.01 6.77
CA LYS A 118 -21.36 -14.15 5.33
C LYS A 118 -20.86 -12.87 4.66
N TRP A 119 -20.37 -11.91 5.45
CA TRP A 119 -19.72 -10.70 4.96
C TRP A 119 -18.23 -10.96 4.67
N THR A 120 -18.00 -11.89 3.74
CA THR A 120 -16.67 -12.35 3.31
C THR A 120 -16.07 -11.52 2.18
N TYR A 121 -16.85 -10.56 1.63
CA TYR A 121 -16.44 -9.71 0.53
C TYR A 121 -15.26 -8.78 0.90
N GLY A 122 -14.48 -8.43 -0.11
CA GLY A 122 -13.41 -7.45 -0.02
C GLY A 122 -12.73 -7.20 -1.35
N LYS A 123 -11.68 -6.37 -1.33
CA LYS A 123 -10.99 -5.93 -2.55
C LYS A 123 -9.46 -5.94 -2.45
N TRP A 124 -8.81 -6.29 -3.55
CA TRP A 124 -7.41 -5.93 -3.81
C TRP A 124 -7.35 -4.42 -4.15
N LEU A 125 -6.38 -3.72 -3.55
CA LEU A 125 -6.13 -2.29 -3.76
C LEU A 125 -4.90 -2.09 -4.67
N LEU A 126 -5.04 -1.29 -5.73
CA LEU A 126 -3.95 -0.89 -6.62
C LEU A 126 -3.89 0.64 -6.72
N PHE A 127 -2.67 1.18 -6.80
CA PHE A 127 -2.40 2.63 -6.76
C PHE A 127 -1.57 3.12 -7.96
N PRO A 128 -2.05 3.01 -9.22
CA PRO A 128 -1.35 3.57 -10.37
C PRO A 128 -1.21 5.10 -10.29
N SER A 129 -0.11 5.63 -10.80
CA SER A 129 0.02 7.08 -11.02
C SER A 129 -0.98 7.57 -12.08
N HIS A 130 -1.29 8.86 -12.04
CA HIS A 130 -2.20 9.52 -12.99
C HIS A 130 -1.80 9.29 -14.47
N GLU A 131 -0.51 9.25 -14.78
CA GLU A 131 0.00 8.98 -16.14
C GLU A 131 -0.37 7.58 -16.67
N PHE A 132 -0.50 6.58 -15.77
CA PHE A 132 -0.73 5.18 -16.13
C PHE A 132 -2.13 4.67 -15.77
N VAL A 133 -2.98 5.48 -15.10
CA VAL A 133 -4.30 5.03 -14.63
C VAL A 133 -5.18 4.53 -15.77
N ASP A 134 -5.26 5.24 -16.91
CA ASP A 134 -6.14 4.88 -18.02
C ASP A 134 -5.75 3.54 -18.67
N GLY A 135 -4.45 3.32 -18.88
CA GLY A 135 -3.93 2.07 -19.44
C GLY A 135 -4.10 0.90 -18.48
N THR A 136 -3.87 1.14 -17.18
CA THR A 136 -4.08 0.17 -16.11
C THR A 136 -5.56 -0.21 -16.00
N TRP A 137 -6.44 0.78 -15.91
CA TRP A 137 -7.89 0.62 -15.84
C TRP A 137 -8.43 -0.10 -17.06
N SER A 138 -8.13 0.37 -18.28
CA SER A 138 -8.59 -0.25 -19.53
C SER A 138 -8.19 -1.73 -19.64
N THR A 139 -7.00 -2.09 -19.16
CA THR A 139 -6.51 -3.48 -19.13
C THR A 139 -7.26 -4.31 -18.08
N LEU A 140 -7.38 -3.81 -16.84
CA LEU A 140 -8.06 -4.49 -15.74
C LEU A 140 -9.56 -4.67 -16.03
N ALA A 141 -10.24 -3.60 -16.44
CA ALA A 141 -11.65 -3.57 -16.82
C ALA A 141 -12.01 -4.63 -17.88
N GLN A 142 -11.25 -4.68 -18.98
CA GLN A 142 -11.47 -5.70 -20.02
C GLN A 142 -11.18 -7.12 -19.51
N SER A 143 -10.19 -7.28 -18.63
CA SER A 143 -9.85 -8.56 -17.99
C SER A 143 -10.90 -9.04 -16.98
N VAL A 144 -11.56 -8.12 -16.28
CA VAL A 144 -12.70 -8.41 -15.39
C VAL A 144 -13.96 -8.70 -16.20
N ALA A 145 -14.23 -7.99 -17.30
CA ALA A 145 -15.41 -8.25 -18.13
C ALA A 145 -15.35 -9.58 -18.92
N LYS A 146 -14.18 -9.94 -19.45
CA LYS A 146 -14.03 -11.09 -20.39
C LYS A 146 -12.61 -11.69 -20.49
N GLY A 147 -11.78 -11.57 -19.46
CA GLY A 147 -10.40 -12.06 -19.48
C GLY A 147 -9.98 -12.87 -18.23
N PRO A 148 -8.67 -12.98 -17.94
CA PRO A 148 -8.18 -13.89 -16.92
C PRO A 148 -8.56 -13.49 -15.49
N LEU A 149 -8.85 -12.23 -15.19
CA LEU A 149 -9.34 -11.83 -13.85
C LEU A 149 -10.76 -12.34 -13.59
N LYS A 150 -11.64 -12.35 -14.59
CA LYS A 150 -12.95 -13.02 -14.52
C LYS A 150 -12.79 -14.52 -14.22
N ALA A 151 -11.90 -15.19 -14.95
CA ALA A 151 -11.59 -16.60 -14.74
C ALA A 151 -10.89 -16.88 -13.39
N ALA A 152 -10.26 -15.88 -12.79
CA ALA A 152 -9.65 -15.95 -11.47
C ALA A 152 -10.64 -15.76 -10.31
N GLY A 153 -11.84 -15.21 -10.56
CA GLY A 153 -12.87 -14.98 -9.54
C GLY A 153 -13.11 -13.51 -9.16
N VAL A 154 -12.57 -12.55 -9.93
CA VAL A 154 -12.91 -11.12 -9.74
C VAL A 154 -14.30 -10.84 -10.33
N GLU A 155 -15.24 -10.45 -9.48
CA GLU A 155 -16.62 -10.19 -9.88
C GLU A 155 -16.80 -8.78 -10.47
N SER A 156 -16.20 -7.78 -9.84
CA SER A 156 -16.29 -6.38 -10.26
C SER A 156 -15.00 -5.61 -9.97
N ALA A 157 -14.88 -4.44 -10.58
CA ALA A 157 -13.81 -3.49 -10.37
C ALA A 157 -14.35 -2.06 -10.34
N LYS A 158 -13.68 -1.18 -9.61
CA LYS A 158 -13.93 0.26 -9.69
C LYS A 158 -12.64 1.07 -9.61
N VAL A 159 -12.69 2.29 -10.13
CA VAL A 159 -11.59 3.26 -10.08
C VAL A 159 -12.09 4.63 -9.65
N ALA A 160 -11.31 5.28 -8.79
CA ALA A 160 -11.51 6.67 -8.40
C ALA A 160 -11.06 7.59 -9.55
N PRO A 161 -11.90 8.54 -10.02
CA PRO A 161 -11.49 9.55 -11.00
C PRO A 161 -10.49 10.57 -10.42
N THR A 162 -10.15 11.60 -11.20
CA THR A 162 -9.29 12.70 -10.74
C THR A 162 -10.03 13.59 -9.73
N PRO A 163 -9.46 13.93 -8.56
CA PRO A 163 -10.14 14.84 -7.64
C PRO A 163 -10.31 16.25 -8.22
N SER A 164 -11.53 16.80 -8.21
CA SER A 164 -11.83 18.14 -8.74
C SER A 164 -11.17 19.28 -7.94
N SER A 165 -10.66 18.96 -6.75
CA SER A 165 -9.91 19.84 -5.84
C SER A 165 -8.38 19.71 -5.96
N ALA A 166 -7.87 19.07 -7.01
CA ALA A 166 -6.43 18.86 -7.22
C ALA A 166 -5.71 20.11 -7.76
N ASP A 167 -5.29 21.01 -6.86
CA ASP A 167 -4.30 22.05 -7.17
C ASP A 167 -3.04 21.46 -7.85
N GLU A 168 -2.42 22.23 -8.76
CA GLU A 168 -1.42 21.82 -9.77
C GLU A 168 -0.06 21.24 -9.24
N GLY A 169 0.06 20.92 -7.95
CA GLY A 169 1.34 20.62 -7.30
C GLY A 169 1.90 19.20 -7.50
N GLU A 170 1.06 18.16 -7.41
CA GLU A 170 1.48 16.74 -7.46
C GLU A 170 0.25 15.85 -7.77
N ALA A 171 0.22 15.21 -8.95
CA ALA A 171 -0.87 14.30 -9.32
C ALA A 171 -0.86 13.03 -8.43
N ARG A 172 -1.84 12.92 -7.54
CA ARG A 172 -1.97 11.78 -6.61
C ARG A 172 -2.20 10.47 -7.38
N PRO A 173 -1.74 9.30 -6.89
CA PRO A 173 -2.09 8.03 -7.49
C PRO A 173 -3.60 7.77 -7.32
N HIS A 174 -4.23 7.24 -8.37
CA HIS A 174 -5.63 6.84 -8.33
C HIS A 174 -5.79 5.53 -7.57
N LEU A 175 -6.94 5.29 -6.94
CA LEU A 175 -7.27 3.99 -6.36
C LEU A 175 -8.08 3.16 -7.36
N ILE A 176 -7.59 1.96 -7.70
CA ILE A 176 -8.36 0.89 -8.33
C ILE A 176 -8.62 -0.21 -7.30
N CYS A 177 -9.88 -0.64 -7.18
CA CYS A 177 -10.31 -1.77 -6.37
C CYS A 177 -10.75 -2.93 -7.29
N LEU A 178 -10.31 -4.16 -7.00
CA LEU A 178 -10.80 -5.39 -7.64
C LEU A 178 -11.49 -6.26 -6.58
N TYR A 179 -12.78 -6.53 -6.74
CA TYR A 179 -13.63 -7.18 -5.73
C TYR A 179 -13.70 -8.70 -5.88
N LEU A 180 -13.66 -9.39 -4.74
CA LEU A 180 -13.79 -10.84 -4.58
C LEU A 180 -14.93 -11.15 -3.60
N PRO A 181 -15.71 -12.24 -3.81
CA PRO A 181 -16.85 -12.58 -2.96
C PRO A 181 -16.45 -13.21 -1.62
N ASP A 182 -15.29 -13.87 -1.56
CA ASP A 182 -14.66 -14.33 -0.33
C ASP A 182 -13.16 -14.01 -0.39
N ILE A 183 -12.71 -13.15 0.52
CA ILE A 183 -11.27 -12.85 0.69
C ILE A 183 -10.59 -13.73 1.75
N TYR A 184 -11.31 -14.64 2.41
CA TYR A 184 -10.75 -15.64 3.31
C TYR A 184 -10.50 -16.98 2.61
N ASP A 185 -11.10 -17.21 1.42
CA ASP A 185 -10.58 -18.15 0.42
C ASP A 185 -9.23 -17.65 -0.11
N ILE A 186 -8.17 -18.12 0.55
CA ILE A 186 -6.79 -17.78 0.21
C ILE A 186 -6.37 -18.29 -1.17
N ASP A 187 -7.04 -19.31 -1.72
CA ASP A 187 -6.68 -19.90 -3.01
C ASP A 187 -7.25 -19.06 -4.17
N THR A 188 -8.49 -18.56 -4.06
CA THR A 188 -9.02 -17.56 -4.99
C THR A 188 -8.27 -16.23 -4.88
N VAL A 189 -7.96 -15.75 -3.66
CA VAL A 189 -7.13 -14.55 -3.45
C VAL A 189 -5.74 -14.69 -4.10
N ARG A 190 -5.12 -15.88 -3.99
CA ARG A 190 -3.83 -16.19 -4.64
C ARG A 190 -3.94 -16.24 -6.16
N LYS A 191 -4.96 -16.91 -6.69
CA LYS A 191 -5.21 -17.02 -8.14
C LYS A 191 -5.38 -15.65 -8.81
N VAL A 192 -6.07 -14.71 -8.14
CA VAL A 192 -6.19 -13.33 -8.62
C VAL A 192 -4.84 -12.61 -8.62
N LEU A 193 -4.04 -12.75 -7.57
CA LEU A 193 -2.70 -12.17 -7.48
C LEU A 193 -1.73 -12.76 -8.52
N GLU A 194 -1.76 -14.07 -8.74
CA GLU A 194 -0.96 -14.74 -9.79
C GLU A 194 -1.33 -14.23 -11.19
N VAL A 195 -2.61 -13.99 -11.47
CA VAL A 195 -3.05 -13.37 -12.74
C VAL A 195 -2.60 -11.91 -12.86
N LEU A 196 -2.67 -11.11 -11.79
CA LEU A 196 -2.15 -9.74 -11.80
C LEU A 196 -0.65 -9.71 -12.14
N LEU A 197 0.13 -10.57 -11.48
CA LEU A 197 1.58 -10.65 -11.68
C LEU A 197 1.97 -11.21 -13.06
N THR A 198 1.35 -12.31 -13.51
CA THR A 198 1.78 -13.03 -14.72
C THR A 198 1.11 -12.55 -16.01
N SER A 199 -0.16 -12.13 -15.96
CA SER A 199 -0.93 -11.71 -17.14
C SER A 199 -0.99 -10.20 -17.33
N HIS A 200 -0.77 -9.41 -16.28
CA HIS A 200 -0.84 -7.93 -16.33
C HIS A 200 0.46 -7.24 -15.90
N GLY A 201 1.40 -7.92 -15.24
CA GLY A 201 2.63 -7.34 -14.70
C GLY A 201 2.41 -6.44 -13.48
N LEU A 202 1.19 -6.42 -12.95
CA LEU A 202 0.74 -5.53 -11.88
C LEU A 202 0.92 -6.20 -10.51
N GLU A 203 1.36 -5.42 -9.53
CA GLU A 203 1.53 -5.86 -8.15
C GLU A 203 0.58 -5.02 -7.28
N PRO A 204 -0.50 -5.61 -6.74
CA PRO A 204 -1.44 -4.89 -5.88
C PRO A 204 -0.85 -4.67 -4.49
N SER A 205 -1.24 -3.60 -3.80
CA SER A 205 -0.73 -3.27 -2.47
C SER A 205 -1.13 -4.30 -1.40
N SER A 206 -2.43 -4.62 -1.33
CA SER A 206 -3.02 -5.35 -0.22
C SER A 206 -4.50 -5.68 -0.46
N VAL A 207 -5.05 -6.62 0.33
CA VAL A 207 -6.49 -6.92 0.39
C VAL A 207 -7.11 -6.25 1.61
N LYS A 208 -8.21 -5.50 1.44
CA LYS A 208 -9.05 -4.98 2.52
C LYS A 208 -10.45 -5.61 2.48
N SER A 209 -10.95 -6.05 3.64
CA SER A 209 -12.32 -6.52 3.83
C SER A 209 -13.33 -5.38 3.71
N ASP A 210 -14.54 -5.66 3.22
CA ASP A 210 -15.63 -4.69 3.24
C ASP A 210 -16.15 -4.41 4.67
N LEU A 211 -16.15 -5.41 5.56
CA LEU A 211 -16.36 -5.20 7.01
C LEU A 211 -15.34 -4.22 7.62
N TYR A 212 -14.07 -4.30 7.21
CA TYR A 212 -13.04 -3.33 7.62
C TYR A 212 -13.22 -1.95 6.98
N THR A 213 -14.03 -1.82 5.91
CA THR A 213 -14.38 -0.53 5.33
C THR A 213 -15.52 0.12 6.11
N VAL A 214 -16.62 -0.59 6.35
CA VAL A 214 -17.77 -0.03 7.10
C VAL A 214 -17.45 0.23 8.58
N ALA A 215 -16.59 -0.58 9.21
CA ALA A 215 -16.17 -0.40 10.60
C ALA A 215 -15.04 0.64 10.78
N GLY A 216 -14.81 1.51 9.80
CA GLY A 216 -13.85 2.63 9.90
C GLY A 216 -12.37 2.25 10.00
N ILE A 217 -11.99 0.98 9.79
CA ILE A 217 -10.62 0.48 10.04
C ILE A 217 -9.66 0.93 8.92
N ASP A 218 -9.17 2.16 8.99
CA ASP A 218 -8.18 2.75 8.09
C ASP A 218 -6.72 2.62 8.63
N SER A 219 -5.75 3.22 7.94
CA SER A 219 -4.35 3.28 8.39
C SER A 219 -4.08 4.17 9.62
N ASN A 220 -4.99 5.12 9.92
CA ASN A 220 -4.87 6.10 10.99
C ASN A 220 -5.66 5.73 12.24
N HIS A 221 -6.53 4.71 12.19
CA HIS A 221 -7.44 4.23 13.23
C HIS A 221 -6.79 4.24 14.64
N PRO A 222 -7.50 4.65 15.71
CA PRO A 222 -6.89 4.85 17.04
C PRO A 222 -6.13 3.63 17.56
N THR A 223 -6.72 2.43 17.40
CA THR A 223 -6.11 1.14 17.83
C THR A 223 -4.79 0.79 17.15
N LYS A 224 -4.49 1.35 15.97
CA LYS A 224 -3.40 0.89 15.08
C LYS A 224 -3.51 -0.58 14.66
N LEU A 225 -4.73 -1.14 14.69
CA LEU A 225 -5.04 -2.38 14.01
C LEU A 225 -4.77 -2.23 12.51
N ARG A 226 -4.21 -3.28 11.89
CA ARG A 226 -3.89 -3.26 10.46
C ARG A 226 -5.16 -3.29 9.62
N SER A 227 -5.37 -2.26 8.79
CA SER A 227 -6.54 -2.08 7.90
C SER A 227 -6.70 -3.08 6.73
N THR A 228 -5.88 -4.13 6.67
CA THR A 228 -5.78 -5.04 5.52
C THR A 228 -5.62 -6.49 5.99
N ILE A 229 -6.35 -7.42 5.37
CA ILE A 229 -6.34 -8.84 5.74
C ILE A 229 -5.08 -9.54 5.20
N TRP A 230 -4.67 -9.19 3.96
CA TRP A 230 -3.54 -9.82 3.27
C TRP A 230 -2.64 -8.78 2.57
N ARG A 231 -1.37 -9.14 2.39
CA ARG A 231 -0.37 -8.51 1.52
C ARG A 231 0.12 -9.57 0.50
N PRO A 232 0.63 -9.18 -0.68
CA PRO A 232 1.10 -10.15 -1.68
C PRO A 232 2.04 -11.23 -1.13
N ALA A 233 3.02 -10.82 -0.33
CA ALA A 233 4.04 -11.71 0.25
C ALA A 233 3.51 -12.67 1.35
N GLU A 234 2.25 -12.50 1.78
CA GLU A 234 1.56 -13.41 2.71
C GLU A 234 0.68 -14.44 1.97
N VAL A 235 0.36 -14.16 0.70
CA VAL A 235 -0.56 -14.94 -0.14
C VAL A 235 0.19 -15.93 -1.03
N ILE A 236 1.35 -15.52 -1.58
CA ILE A 236 2.22 -16.35 -2.42
C ILE A 236 3.20 -17.16 -1.55
N PRO A 237 3.22 -18.51 -1.63
CA PRO A 237 4.27 -19.31 -1.00
C PRO A 237 5.65 -18.95 -1.54
N GLY A 238 6.62 -18.67 -0.65
CA GLY A 238 7.92 -18.12 -1.01
C GLY A 238 7.98 -16.58 -1.06
N GLY A 239 6.85 -15.89 -0.84
CA GLY A 239 6.80 -14.45 -0.62
C GLY A 239 7.42 -13.62 -1.75
N VAL A 240 8.26 -12.65 -1.37
CA VAL A 240 8.84 -11.64 -2.30
C VAL A 240 9.65 -12.27 -3.44
N GLU A 241 10.38 -13.36 -3.20
CA GLU A 241 11.17 -14.02 -4.25
C GLU A 241 10.27 -14.70 -5.29
N ALA A 242 9.19 -15.36 -4.82
CA ALA A 242 8.20 -15.97 -5.70
C ALA A 242 7.37 -14.92 -6.48
N ILE A 243 7.01 -13.80 -5.85
CA ILE A 243 6.36 -12.66 -6.51
C ILE A 243 7.25 -12.12 -7.64
N LYS A 244 8.54 -11.91 -7.37
CA LYS A 244 9.51 -11.47 -8.38
C LYS A 244 9.64 -12.47 -9.53
N ALA A 245 9.62 -13.78 -9.23
CA ALA A 245 9.65 -14.84 -10.23
C ALA A 245 8.36 -14.92 -11.08
N LEU A 246 7.19 -14.63 -10.51
CA LEU A 246 5.91 -14.52 -11.22
C LEU A 246 5.87 -13.26 -12.11
N LYS A 247 6.27 -12.10 -11.57
CA LYS A 247 6.34 -10.82 -12.30
C LYS A 247 7.31 -10.89 -13.47
N ALA A 248 8.39 -11.67 -13.36
CA ALA A 248 9.34 -11.94 -14.45
C ALA A 248 8.80 -12.85 -15.57
N GLN A 249 7.66 -13.53 -15.38
CA GLN A 249 6.98 -14.29 -16.45
C GLN A 249 6.11 -13.39 -17.34
N TYR A 250 5.73 -12.20 -16.87
CA TYR A 250 4.95 -11.25 -17.65
C TYR A 250 5.72 -10.79 -18.89
N LYS A 251 5.15 -11.12 -20.05
CA LYS A 251 5.64 -10.68 -21.36
C LYS A 251 4.57 -9.73 -21.92
N PRO A 252 4.75 -8.39 -21.83
CA PRO A 252 3.74 -7.46 -22.32
C PRO A 252 3.46 -7.71 -23.81
N THR A 253 2.19 -7.94 -24.14
CA THR A 253 1.69 -8.23 -25.50
C THR A 253 1.71 -6.98 -26.37
N ARG A 254 2.93 -6.53 -26.67
CA ARG A 254 3.31 -5.27 -27.30
C ARG A 254 2.87 -5.18 -28.77
N LYS A 255 1.60 -4.88 -29.01
CA LYS A 255 1.10 -4.25 -30.25
C LYS A 255 0.74 -2.78 -30.05
N VAL A 256 1.55 -2.07 -29.27
CA VAL A 256 1.57 -0.60 -29.25
C VAL A 256 2.64 -0.14 -30.24
N PHE A 257 2.22 0.34 -31.40
CA PHE A 257 3.10 1.07 -32.31
C PHE A 257 3.20 2.52 -31.83
N SER A 258 4.40 2.96 -31.46
CA SER A 258 4.70 4.40 -31.36
C SER A 258 4.64 5.02 -32.76
N LYS A 259 4.18 6.29 -32.85
CA LYS A 259 4.10 7.02 -34.14
C LYS A 259 5.43 7.04 -34.90
N ASP A 260 6.55 7.01 -34.18
CA ASP A 260 7.91 7.15 -34.72
C ASP A 260 8.62 5.81 -34.98
N GLY A 261 7.89 4.69 -34.99
CA GLY A 261 8.39 3.37 -35.44
C GLY A 261 9.44 2.69 -34.54
N ARG A 262 9.83 3.30 -33.42
CA ARG A 262 10.80 2.71 -32.47
C ARG A 262 10.11 1.75 -31.48
N PRO A 263 10.79 0.70 -31.01
CA PRO A 263 10.24 -0.22 -30.02
C PRO A 263 10.26 0.39 -28.60
N ALA A 264 9.21 1.15 -28.23
CA ALA A 264 9.09 1.77 -26.90
C ALA A 264 9.13 0.76 -25.74
N GLU A 265 10.18 0.83 -24.91
CA GLU A 265 10.58 -0.14 -23.88
C GLU A 265 9.45 -0.59 -22.92
N PRO A 266 9.50 -1.84 -22.40
CA PRO A 266 8.47 -2.31 -21.48
C PRO A 266 8.48 -1.48 -20.19
N VAL A 267 7.40 -0.73 -19.95
CA VAL A 267 7.24 0.11 -18.76
C VAL A 267 7.18 -0.77 -17.52
N ILE A 268 8.28 -0.82 -16.78
CA ILE A 268 8.30 -1.34 -15.42
C ILE A 268 7.74 -0.24 -14.53
N ILE A 269 6.60 -0.49 -13.90
CA ILE A 269 6.10 0.38 -12.83
C ILE A 269 7.03 0.17 -11.64
N GLU A 270 7.90 1.15 -11.37
CA GLU A 270 8.79 1.12 -10.20
C GLU A 270 7.97 1.30 -8.91
N ASP A 271 8.15 0.37 -7.98
CA ASP A 271 7.46 0.35 -6.70
C ASP A 271 8.15 1.31 -5.71
N THR A 272 7.41 2.27 -5.16
CA THR A 272 7.90 3.26 -4.18
C THR A 272 7.78 2.77 -2.73
N SER A 273 8.06 1.47 -2.52
CA SER A 273 8.08 0.81 -1.22
C SER A 273 9.40 1.05 -0.47
N GLU A 274 9.41 2.02 0.46
CA GLU A 274 10.63 2.41 1.21
C GLU A 274 11.11 1.42 2.29
N ASP A 275 10.32 0.39 2.63
CA ASP A 275 10.55 -0.48 3.80
C ASP A 275 11.76 -1.45 3.68
N GLU A 276 12.34 -1.62 2.48
CA GLU A 276 13.52 -2.46 2.22
C GLU A 276 14.77 -2.09 3.06
N LYS A 277 14.82 -0.87 3.62
CA LYS A 277 16.01 -0.31 4.31
C LYS A 277 16.24 -0.84 5.73
N VAL A 278 15.28 -1.52 6.36
CA VAL A 278 15.39 -1.93 7.78
C VAL A 278 16.15 -3.24 7.99
N SER A 279 16.15 -4.15 7.01
CA SER A 279 16.65 -5.53 7.18
C SER A 279 18.17 -5.70 7.09
N LYS A 280 18.89 -4.78 6.44
CA LYS A 280 20.32 -4.93 6.09
C LYS A 280 21.31 -4.44 7.17
N ALA A 281 20.82 -3.97 8.32
CA ALA A 281 21.66 -3.38 9.38
C ALA A 281 22.32 -4.40 10.36
N VAL A 282 21.89 -5.67 10.38
CA VAL A 282 22.30 -6.64 11.43
C VAL A 282 22.90 -7.93 10.83
N LYS A 283 24.02 -7.82 10.08
CA LYS A 283 24.88 -8.97 9.72
C LYS A 283 26.26 -8.56 9.17
N ARG A 284 27.21 -8.14 10.04
CA ARG A 284 28.67 -8.12 9.74
C ARG A 284 29.54 -7.76 10.97
N LYS A 285 29.85 -8.73 11.83
CA LYS A 285 31.00 -8.68 12.77
C LYS A 285 31.45 -10.10 13.19
N GLU A 286 32.00 -10.85 12.25
CA GLU A 286 32.90 -11.97 12.55
C GLU A 286 34.13 -11.86 11.65
N LYS A 287 35.30 -12.20 12.19
CA LYS A 287 36.60 -12.24 11.48
C LYS A 287 37.13 -13.68 11.52
N PRO A 288 37.74 -14.18 10.44
CA PRO A 288 38.76 -15.21 10.51
C PRO A 288 40.16 -14.57 10.59
N ASP A 289 41.01 -15.05 11.49
CA ASP A 289 42.44 -14.71 11.53
C ASP A 289 43.26 -15.82 10.83
N PHE A 290 44.20 -15.45 9.96
CA PHE A 290 45.36 -16.29 9.59
C PHE A 290 46.57 -15.38 9.23
N PRO A 291 47.83 -15.84 9.40
CA PRO A 291 49.01 -14.97 9.54
C PRO A 291 49.76 -14.68 8.22
N PRO A 292 50.66 -13.66 8.19
CA PRO A 292 51.41 -13.26 7.00
C PRO A 292 52.71 -14.06 6.78
N PRO A 293 53.10 -14.33 5.51
CA PRO A 293 54.47 -14.72 5.15
C PRO A 293 55.39 -13.50 5.01
N SER A 294 56.71 -13.74 5.07
CA SER A 294 57.74 -12.70 5.09
C SER A 294 58.61 -12.67 3.83
N SER A 295 59.30 -11.55 3.58
CA SER A 295 60.51 -11.51 2.75
C SER A 295 61.50 -10.43 3.23
N LYS A 296 62.80 -10.71 3.05
CA LYS A 296 63.99 -9.85 3.29
C LYS A 296 64.82 -9.86 1.98
N VAL A 297 65.86 -9.04 1.72
CA VAL A 297 66.57 -8.06 2.59
C VAL A 297 66.29 -6.60 2.15
N VAL A 298 67.11 -5.75 1.50
CA VAL A 298 68.51 -5.77 0.98
C VAL A 298 69.13 -4.36 1.14
N ASN A 299 70.45 -4.26 1.35
CA ASN A 299 71.18 -2.99 1.53
C ASN A 299 71.68 -2.37 0.22
N HIS A 300 71.80 -1.03 0.19
CA HIS A 300 73.01 -0.17 0.10
C HIS A 300 72.52 1.30 -0.05
N GLY A 301 73.21 2.37 0.35
CA GLY A 301 74.46 2.53 1.10
C GLY A 301 74.93 4.01 1.00
N ASP A 302 75.42 4.59 2.11
CA ASP A 302 76.10 5.92 2.23
C ASP A 302 75.32 7.19 1.79
N GLY A 303 75.62 8.43 2.23
CA GLY A 303 76.52 8.89 3.30
C GLY A 303 76.63 10.44 3.34
N GLU A 304 76.70 11.03 4.54
CA GLU A 304 76.95 12.48 4.86
C GLU A 304 75.94 13.54 4.29
N GLY A 305 75.73 14.73 4.88
CA GLY A 305 76.15 15.29 6.17
C GLY A 305 75.73 16.78 6.37
N LYS A 306 75.86 17.29 7.61
CA LYS A 306 75.92 18.72 8.06
C LYS A 306 74.67 19.64 8.13
N GLU A 307 74.47 20.13 9.37
CA GLU A 307 74.32 21.54 9.81
C GLU A 307 73.05 22.40 9.58
N LYS A 308 72.32 22.62 10.70
CA LYS A 308 72.09 23.93 11.40
C LYS A 308 70.80 24.77 11.20
N LYS A 309 70.30 25.21 12.38
CA LYS A 309 69.61 26.49 12.73
C LYS A 309 68.13 26.63 12.33
N ASP A 310 67.23 27.00 13.26
CA ASP A 310 66.94 28.32 13.90
C ASP A 310 66.35 29.32 12.89
N ALA A 311 65.20 30.00 13.10
CA ALA A 311 64.17 29.96 14.15
C ALA A 311 62.83 30.55 13.62
N GLU A 312 61.89 30.88 14.51
CA GLU A 312 60.70 31.80 14.43
C GLU A 312 60.29 32.42 13.05
N GLU A 313 59.00 32.61 12.73
CA GLU A 313 58.16 33.63 13.40
C GLU A 313 56.62 33.51 13.20
N LYS A 314 55.88 33.81 14.29
CA LYS A 314 54.47 34.27 14.48
C LYS A 314 53.30 33.75 13.63
N VAL A 315 52.37 33.15 14.37
CA VAL A 315 50.90 33.17 14.14
C VAL A 315 50.33 34.59 14.35
N PRO A 316 49.29 34.98 13.58
CA PRO A 316 48.15 35.71 14.15
C PRO A 316 46.83 34.90 14.02
N GLN A 317 45.88 35.21 14.91
CA GLN A 317 44.66 34.40 15.11
C GLN A 317 43.45 34.87 14.29
N ARG A 318 42.46 33.96 14.20
CA ARG A 318 41.04 34.11 13.80
C ARG A 318 40.45 35.54 13.85
N PRO A 319 39.47 35.80 12.98
CA PRO A 319 38.09 35.90 13.49
C PRO A 319 37.22 34.67 13.19
N SER A 320 36.19 34.45 14.01
CA SER A 320 35.17 33.42 13.77
C SER A 320 33.86 34.05 13.30
N ALA A 321 33.39 33.67 12.11
CA ALA A 321 32.03 33.95 11.67
C ALA A 321 31.12 32.74 11.99
N LYS A 322 29.98 32.99 12.66
CA LYS A 322 28.87 32.04 12.77
C LYS A 322 27.76 32.53 11.84
N GLU A 323 27.39 31.75 10.85
CA GLU A 323 26.11 31.93 10.14
C GLU A 323 25.32 30.63 10.10
N GLY A 324 24.00 30.76 10.15
CA GLY A 324 23.10 29.67 10.53
C GLY A 324 22.72 28.77 9.36
N ARG A 325 22.87 27.46 9.54
CA ARG A 325 22.08 26.49 8.76
C ARG A 325 20.67 26.40 9.35
N VAL A 326 19.70 26.93 8.60
CA VAL A 326 18.27 26.69 8.83
C VAL A 326 18.02 25.17 8.84
N PRO A 327 17.27 24.62 9.81
CA PRO A 327 16.95 23.20 9.80
C PRO A 327 16.05 22.87 8.61
N VAL A 328 16.55 22.03 7.70
CA VAL A 328 15.74 21.48 6.59
C VAL A 328 14.58 20.70 7.20
N LYS A 329 13.36 21.20 7.03
CA LYS A 329 12.13 20.49 7.42
C LYS A 329 12.11 19.15 6.68
N ARG A 330 12.07 18.04 7.42
CA ARG A 330 11.79 16.73 6.83
C ARG A 330 10.42 16.77 6.19
N PHE A 331 10.33 16.40 4.92
CA PHE A 331 9.06 16.22 4.23
C PHE A 331 8.25 15.11 4.94
N LYS A 332 6.93 15.31 5.05
CA LYS A 332 6.02 14.29 5.57
C LYS A 332 5.83 13.22 4.49
N SER A 333 5.86 11.94 4.88
CA SER A 333 5.60 10.81 3.99
C SER A 333 4.18 10.84 3.43
N ALA A 334 3.96 10.29 2.23
CA ALA A 334 2.68 10.32 1.52
C ALA A 334 1.46 9.88 2.37
N ALA A 335 1.63 8.89 3.25
CA ALA A 335 0.59 8.43 4.18
C ALA A 335 0.01 9.53 5.10
N MET A 336 0.72 10.63 5.35
CA MET A 336 0.19 11.77 6.12
C MET A 336 -0.67 12.73 5.29
N LYS A 337 -0.64 12.69 3.95
CA LYS A 337 -1.50 13.52 3.09
C LYS A 337 -2.96 13.03 3.01
N PHE A 338 -3.28 11.87 3.61
CA PHE A 338 -4.62 11.28 3.63
C PHE A 338 -5.59 11.98 4.61
N ARG A 339 -5.12 12.95 5.42
CA ARG A 339 -5.90 13.57 6.51
C ARG A 339 -6.87 14.69 6.11
N GLU A 340 -6.84 15.15 4.85
CA GLU A 340 -7.25 16.53 4.51
C GLU A 340 -8.41 16.62 3.52
N ASN A 341 -9.03 15.49 3.16
CA ASN A 341 -10.36 15.36 2.55
C ASN A 341 -10.71 13.85 2.56
N ASP A 342 -11.36 13.38 3.64
CA ASP A 342 -11.84 11.99 3.73
C ASP A 342 -13.36 11.96 3.50
N ILE A 343 -13.76 11.29 2.41
CA ILE A 343 -15.16 11.15 1.98
C ILE A 343 -15.96 10.21 2.91
N PHE A 344 -15.30 9.53 3.87
CA PHE A 344 -15.97 8.78 4.94
C PHE A 344 -16.23 9.59 6.22
N ALA A 345 -15.87 10.88 6.26
CA ALA A 345 -16.29 11.77 7.34
C ALA A 345 -17.74 12.24 7.11
N GLY A 346 -18.68 11.72 7.90
CA GLY A 346 -20.04 12.24 7.94
C GLY A 346 -20.09 13.68 8.45
N SER A 347 -21.00 14.48 7.91
CA SER A 347 -21.21 15.88 8.29
C SER A 347 -21.97 15.98 9.62
N ASP A 348 -21.25 16.19 10.72
CA ASP A 348 -21.81 16.68 11.99
C ASP A 348 -22.07 18.20 11.88
N ASP A 349 -23.15 18.59 11.20
CA ASP A 349 -23.65 19.97 11.19
C ASP A 349 -24.71 20.21 12.29
N ASP A 350 -24.44 21.21 13.12
CA ASP A 350 -25.33 22.00 13.98
C ASP A 350 -26.38 21.29 14.88
N ILE A 351 -26.04 21.20 16.18
CA ILE A 351 -27.02 21.31 17.28
C ILE A 351 -26.66 22.53 18.15
N SER A 352 -27.39 23.63 17.98
CA SER A 352 -27.51 24.70 18.99
C SER A 352 -28.76 25.58 18.76
N ASP A 353 -29.72 25.45 19.67
CA ASP A 353 -30.86 26.33 20.02
C ASP A 353 -31.44 27.32 18.97
#